data_AF-A0A655XTY1-F1
#
_entry.id   AF-A0A655XTY1-F1
#
_cell.length_a   1.000
_cell.length_b   1.000
_cell.length_c   1.000
_cell.angle_alpha   90.00
_cell.angle_beta   90.00
_cell.angle_gamma   90.00
#
_symmetry.space_group_name_H-M   'P 1'
#
loop_
_entity.id
_entity.type
_entity.pdbx_description
1 polymer ?
#
loop_
_entity_poly.entity_id
_entity_poly.type
_entity_poly.pdbx_seq_one_letter_code
_entity_poly.pdbx_strand_id
1 'polypeptide(L)'
;MIVKEKTHIKTSNFKQDLGNQVENDVAFYLRRHFSENESILIYNDLRIEHKGEIAQIDHLVVYKKGFVIIESKSIKGTVQINKQLEWQRTVRGKWVGMPSPITQAEMQTKLLKALLNDNAEQLLEKILMLQGYFGGRCWDTLCAASNDAIIDRDNIPSKISPMIIKSEQIANRVEEIIASRSSILKPNPTFSDNELQNIKNFLIEAHKNPLIEDKKFTNKFNKPDNITHQTETKINISNPWFICKECSSNNTSPKYGKFGYYVTCKDCNKNKSMNVACIKCGNRKTHVSKDKNTYTVSCECGHKVEYEYQSLEKKA
;
A
#
# COMPACT_ATOMS: atom_id res chain seq x y z
N MET A 1 -20.38 -1.38 -12.60
CA MET A 1 -19.57 -2.43 -13.23
C MET A 1 -18.12 -2.25 -12.81
N ILE A 2 -17.37 -3.34 -12.69
CA ILE A 2 -15.92 -3.27 -12.55
C ILE A 2 -15.31 -3.21 -13.94
N VAL A 3 -14.68 -2.08 -14.27
CA VAL A 3 -14.02 -1.87 -15.57
C VAL A 3 -12.59 -2.38 -15.52
N LYS A 4 -11.88 -2.13 -14.41
CA LYS A 4 -10.54 -2.65 -14.18
C LYS A 4 -10.48 -3.36 -12.83
N GLU A 5 -10.17 -4.66 -12.88
CA GLU A 5 -9.97 -5.49 -11.70
C GLU A 5 -8.66 -5.11 -10.98
N LYS A 6 -8.64 -5.41 -9.68
CA LYS A 6 -7.43 -5.25 -8.86
C LYS A 6 -6.35 -6.20 -9.37
N THR A 7 -5.12 -5.70 -9.47
CA THR A 7 -3.98 -6.53 -9.88
C THR A 7 -3.42 -7.26 -8.66
N HIS A 8 -3.39 -8.59 -8.73
CA HIS A 8 -2.77 -9.42 -7.71
C HIS A 8 -1.25 -9.44 -7.87
N ILE A 9 -0.55 -8.61 -7.11
CA ILE A 9 0.92 -8.57 -7.10
C ILE A 9 1.42 -9.38 -5.90
N LYS A 10 2.23 -10.42 -6.15
CA LYS A 10 2.99 -11.09 -5.10
C LYS A 10 4.05 -10.11 -4.61
N THR A 11 3.94 -9.65 -3.36
CA THR A 11 4.95 -8.76 -2.78
C THR A 11 5.92 -9.55 -1.91
N SER A 12 7.14 -9.04 -1.79
CA SER A 12 8.19 -9.61 -0.93
C SER A 12 8.27 -8.90 0.43
N ASN A 13 7.41 -7.91 0.68
CA ASN A 13 7.50 -7.00 1.81
C ASN A 13 6.16 -6.93 2.57
N PHE A 14 6.21 -7.27 3.86
CA PHE A 14 5.06 -7.20 4.77
C PHE A 14 4.32 -5.85 4.76
N LYS A 15 5.03 -4.73 4.59
CA LYS A 15 4.37 -3.41 4.51
C LYS A 15 3.52 -3.27 3.24
N GLN A 16 3.98 -3.82 2.12
CA GLN A 16 3.24 -3.83 0.87
C GLN A 16 2.08 -4.82 0.95
N ASP A 17 2.27 -5.99 1.56
CA ASP A 17 1.17 -6.95 1.79
C ASP A 17 0.02 -6.34 2.60
N LEU A 18 0.34 -5.56 3.65
CA LEU A 18 -0.68 -4.86 4.43
C LEU A 18 -1.41 -3.77 3.63
N GLY A 19 -0.72 -3.07 2.73
CA GLY A 19 -1.35 -2.12 1.80
C GLY A 19 -2.29 -2.84 0.84
N ASN A 20 -1.78 -3.86 0.17
CA ASN A 20 -2.54 -4.71 -0.75
C ASN A 20 -3.76 -5.34 -0.10
N GLN A 21 -3.69 -5.72 1.19
CA GLN A 21 -4.84 -6.25 1.91
C GLN A 21 -5.97 -5.22 1.97
N VAL A 22 -5.67 -3.97 2.36
CA VAL A 22 -6.68 -2.91 2.43
C VAL A 22 -7.25 -2.58 1.05
N GLU A 23 -6.39 -2.51 0.03
CA GLU A 23 -6.85 -2.30 -1.34
C GLU A 23 -7.74 -3.45 -1.84
N ASN A 24 -7.42 -4.70 -1.51
CA ASN A 24 -8.26 -5.86 -1.83
C ASN A 24 -9.62 -5.78 -1.11
N ASP A 25 -9.63 -5.39 0.17
CA ASP A 25 -10.87 -5.23 0.93
C ASP A 25 -11.77 -4.15 0.29
N VAL A 26 -11.21 -2.99 -0.04
CA VAL A 26 -11.95 -1.91 -0.72
C VAL A 26 -12.47 -2.36 -2.08
N ALA A 27 -11.63 -2.99 -2.90
CA ALA A 27 -12.05 -3.52 -4.20
C ALA A 27 -13.19 -4.54 -4.05
N PHE A 28 -13.12 -5.40 -3.04
CA PHE A 28 -14.18 -6.36 -2.72
C PHE A 28 -15.49 -5.68 -2.38
N TYR A 29 -15.49 -4.67 -1.50
CA TYR A 29 -16.71 -3.96 -1.11
C TYR A 29 -17.31 -3.17 -2.27
N LEU A 30 -16.48 -2.47 -3.06
CA LEU A 30 -16.92 -1.77 -4.26
C LEU A 30 -17.53 -2.72 -5.30
N ARG A 31 -16.88 -3.87 -5.53
CA ARG A 31 -17.41 -4.90 -6.44
C ARG A 31 -18.74 -5.43 -5.95
N ARG A 32 -18.84 -5.80 -4.67
CA ARG A 32 -20.08 -6.37 -4.10
C ARG A 32 -21.26 -5.40 -4.21
N HIS A 33 -21.03 -4.10 -4.12
CA HIS A 33 -22.09 -3.09 -4.14
C HIS A 33 -22.46 -2.61 -5.55
N PHE A 34 -21.47 -2.51 -6.45
CA PHE A 34 -21.63 -1.79 -7.72
C PHE A 34 -21.37 -2.64 -8.97
N SER A 35 -21.08 -3.95 -8.86
CA SER A 35 -20.75 -4.79 -10.03
C SER A 35 -21.85 -4.78 -11.10
N GLU A 36 -23.11 -4.73 -10.68
CA GLU A 36 -24.28 -4.81 -11.57
C GLU A 36 -24.77 -3.43 -12.06
N ASN A 37 -24.21 -2.33 -11.56
CA ASN A 37 -24.63 -0.98 -11.96
C ASN A 37 -23.77 -0.46 -13.13
N GLU A 38 -24.28 -0.49 -14.35
CA GLU A 38 -23.53 -0.08 -15.54
C GLU A 38 -23.25 1.43 -15.62
N SER A 39 -24.01 2.26 -14.90
CA SER A 39 -23.82 3.71 -14.84
C SER A 39 -22.70 4.16 -13.90
N ILE A 40 -22.08 3.20 -13.20
CA ILE A 40 -20.94 3.41 -12.29
C ILE A 40 -19.79 2.56 -12.80
N LEU A 41 -18.68 3.22 -13.13
CA LEU A 41 -17.47 2.58 -13.62
C LEU A 41 -16.43 2.56 -12.51
N ILE A 42 -15.92 1.38 -12.17
CA ILE A 42 -14.89 1.23 -11.14
C ILE A 42 -13.57 0.75 -11.76
N TYR A 43 -12.50 1.46 -11.45
CA TYR A 43 -11.14 1.10 -11.83
C TYR A 43 -10.31 0.88 -10.56
N ASN A 44 -9.81 -0.33 -10.38
CA ASN A 44 -8.85 -0.64 -9.33
C ASN A 44 -7.43 -0.61 -9.91
N ASP A 45 -6.45 -0.11 -9.16
CA ASP A 45 -5.04 0.06 -9.59
C ASP A 45 -4.90 0.83 -10.91
N LEU A 46 -5.59 1.96 -11.04
CA LEU A 46 -5.47 2.78 -12.23
C LEU A 46 -4.16 3.59 -12.16
N ARG A 47 -3.19 3.18 -12.96
CA ARG A 47 -1.95 3.95 -13.18
C ARG A 47 -2.05 4.78 -14.45
N ILE A 48 -1.90 6.09 -14.34
CA ILE A 48 -1.89 7.02 -15.48
C ILE A 48 -0.59 7.81 -15.51
N GLU A 49 -0.22 8.29 -16.70
CA GLU A 49 0.92 9.17 -16.91
C GLU A 49 0.48 10.38 -17.72
N HIS A 50 0.88 11.57 -17.29
CA HIS A 50 0.56 12.81 -17.99
C HIS A 50 1.67 13.84 -17.77
N LYS A 51 2.21 14.38 -18.86
CA LYS A 51 3.30 15.39 -18.84
C LYS A 51 4.52 14.98 -18.00
N GLY A 52 4.86 13.69 -18.04
CA GLY A 52 6.00 13.12 -17.30
C GLY A 52 5.73 12.83 -15.82
N GLU A 53 4.54 13.15 -15.31
CA GLU A 53 4.10 12.78 -13.97
C GLU A 53 3.27 11.49 -14.02
N ILE A 54 3.35 10.70 -12.95
CA ILE A 54 2.63 9.43 -12.81
C ILE A 54 1.74 9.50 -11.57
N ALA A 55 0.48 9.10 -11.72
CA ALA A 55 -0.41 8.82 -10.60
C ALA A 55 -0.79 7.35 -10.59
N GLN A 56 -0.60 6.70 -9.44
CA GLN A 56 -1.26 5.45 -9.09
C GLN A 56 -2.50 5.81 -8.29
N ILE A 57 -3.68 5.41 -8.76
CA ILE A 57 -4.97 5.57 -8.07
C ILE A 57 -5.43 4.18 -7.63
N ASP A 58 -5.57 3.96 -6.33
CA ASP A 58 -5.94 2.65 -5.79
C ASP A 58 -7.35 2.26 -6.26
N HIS A 59 -8.32 3.16 -6.10
CA HIS A 59 -9.66 2.99 -6.66
C HIS A 59 -10.23 4.30 -7.21
N LEU A 60 -10.66 4.27 -8.46
CA LEU A 60 -11.40 5.36 -9.10
C LEU A 60 -12.84 4.90 -9.35
N VAL A 61 -13.80 5.68 -8.89
CA VAL A 61 -15.21 5.55 -9.24
C VAL A 61 -15.58 6.69 -10.19
N VAL A 62 -16.12 6.36 -11.36
CA VAL A 62 -16.69 7.33 -12.31
C VAL A 62 -18.19 7.11 -12.38
N TYR A 63 -18.95 8.19 -12.28
CA TYR A 63 -20.42 8.17 -12.30
C TYR A 63 -20.96 9.38 -13.06
N LYS A 64 -22.28 9.43 -13.30
CA LYS A 64 -22.92 10.44 -14.15
C LYS A 64 -22.60 11.90 -13.85
N LYS A 65 -22.22 12.30 -12.62
CA LYS A 65 -21.84 13.69 -12.31
C LYS A 65 -20.34 13.92 -12.14
N GLY A 66 -19.51 12.88 -12.06
CA GLY A 66 -18.10 13.07 -11.75
C GLY A 66 -17.35 11.84 -11.28
N PHE A 67 -16.43 12.06 -10.34
CA PHE A 67 -15.39 11.11 -9.93
C PHE A 67 -15.29 11.04 -8.41
N VAL A 68 -15.03 9.85 -7.89
CA VAL A 68 -14.57 9.62 -6.51
C VAL A 68 -13.22 8.91 -6.54
N ILE A 69 -12.20 9.55 -5.98
CA ILE A 69 -10.84 9.00 -5.86
C ILE A 69 -10.68 8.46 -4.45
N ILE A 70 -10.30 7.19 -4.32
CA ILE A 70 -10.17 6.52 -3.03
C ILE A 70 -8.73 6.06 -2.88
N GLU A 71 -8.07 6.57 -1.84
CA GLU A 71 -6.72 6.16 -1.42
C GLU A 71 -6.84 5.17 -0.26
N SER A 72 -6.26 3.99 -0.40
CA SER A 72 -6.28 2.91 0.58
C SER A 72 -5.07 3.02 1.53
N LYS A 73 -5.31 2.93 2.84
CA LYS A 73 -4.25 3.02 3.85
C LYS A 73 -4.38 1.96 4.92
N SER A 74 -3.32 1.17 5.05
CA SER A 74 -3.13 0.30 6.20
C SER A 74 -2.75 1.11 7.44
N ILE A 75 -3.71 1.28 8.35
CA ILE A 75 -3.56 2.00 9.61
C ILE A 75 -3.82 1.02 10.74
N LYS A 76 -2.75 0.45 11.28
CA LYS A 76 -2.83 -0.31 12.53
C LYS A 76 -2.80 0.67 13.70
N GLY A 77 -3.80 0.62 14.58
CA GLY A 77 -3.90 1.50 15.75
C GLY A 77 -4.77 2.73 15.48
N THR A 78 -4.42 3.84 16.14
CA THR A 78 -5.22 5.08 16.11
C THR A 78 -4.60 6.06 15.14
N VAL A 79 -5.43 6.74 14.34
CA VAL A 79 -5.05 7.92 13.55
C VAL A 79 -5.68 9.17 14.16
N GLN A 80 -4.89 10.23 14.25
CA GLN A 80 -5.31 11.55 14.71
C GLN A 80 -4.90 12.59 13.67
N ILE A 81 -5.77 13.58 13.47
CA ILE A 81 -5.49 14.74 12.64
C ILE A 81 -5.84 15.97 13.47
N ASN A 82 -4.87 16.88 13.63
CA ASN A 82 -5.11 18.13 14.34
C ASN A 82 -5.67 19.22 13.40
N LYS A 83 -5.95 20.40 13.96
CA LYS A 83 -6.51 21.53 13.22
C LYS A 83 -5.58 22.09 12.13
N GLN A 84 -4.28 21.81 12.23
CA GLN A 84 -3.24 22.18 11.28
C GLN A 84 -3.07 21.13 10.16
N LEU A 85 -3.92 20.10 10.12
CA LEU A 85 -3.85 18.99 9.16
C LEU A 85 -2.59 18.14 9.31
N GLU A 86 -1.96 18.11 10.48
CA GLU A 86 -0.87 17.20 10.78
C GLU A 86 -1.44 15.82 11.08
N TRP A 87 -1.03 14.82 10.31
CA TRP A 87 -1.49 13.46 10.49
C TRP A 87 -0.52 12.68 11.36
N GLN A 88 -1.07 11.98 12.34
CA GLN A 88 -0.32 11.13 13.25
C GLN A 88 -1.01 9.78 13.38
N ARG A 89 -0.22 8.73 13.62
CA ARG A 89 -0.75 7.42 13.96
C ARG A 89 0.01 6.76 15.10
N THR A 90 -0.62 5.82 15.78
CA THR A 90 0.06 5.00 16.78
C THR A 90 0.76 3.80 16.13
N VAL A 91 2.06 3.64 16.40
CA VAL A 91 2.82 2.45 16.03
C VAL A 91 3.45 1.91 17.30
N ARG A 92 3.03 0.70 17.72
CA ARG A 92 3.49 0.07 18.97
C ARG A 92 3.33 1.00 20.19
N GLY A 93 2.18 1.67 20.28
CA GLY A 93 1.83 2.57 21.37
C GLY A 93 2.50 3.95 21.33
N LYS A 94 3.29 4.26 20.29
CA LYS A 94 3.92 5.58 20.13
C LYS A 94 3.31 6.34 18.96
N TRP A 95 3.07 7.63 19.15
CA TRP A 95 2.67 8.53 18.08
C TRP A 95 3.83 8.80 17.13
N VAL A 96 3.56 8.65 15.84
CA VAL A 96 4.49 8.98 14.75
C VAL A 96 3.73 9.77 13.68
N GLY A 97 4.41 10.70 13.03
CA GLY A 97 3.85 11.40 11.88
C GLY A 97 3.56 10.45 10.72
N MET A 98 2.56 10.79 9.91
CA MET A 98 2.28 10.11 8.64
C MET A 98 1.94 11.15 7.57
N PRO A 99 2.21 10.87 6.28
CA PRO A 99 1.73 11.72 5.20
C PRO A 99 0.20 11.67 5.11
N SER A 100 -0.41 12.76 4.62
CA SER A 100 -1.87 12.82 4.41
C SER A 100 -2.30 11.95 3.23
N PRO A 101 -3.17 10.94 3.44
CA PRO A 101 -3.77 10.18 2.35
C PRO A 101 -4.71 11.04 1.50
N ILE A 102 -5.36 12.03 2.11
CA ILE A 102 -6.26 12.96 1.42
C ILE A 102 -5.47 13.85 0.46
N THR A 103 -4.36 14.44 0.91
CA THR A 103 -3.51 15.23 0.02
C THR A 103 -2.93 14.38 -1.12
N GLN A 104 -2.62 13.10 -0.87
CA GLN A 104 -2.22 12.18 -1.93
C GLN A 104 -3.33 11.99 -2.99
N ALA A 105 -4.57 11.72 -2.54
CA ALA A 105 -5.73 11.61 -3.42
C ALA A 105 -6.02 12.90 -4.20
N GLU A 106 -5.85 14.07 -3.57
CA GLU A 106 -5.99 15.38 -4.23
C GLU A 106 -4.93 15.60 -5.33
N MET A 107 -3.68 15.19 -5.10
CA MET A 107 -2.63 15.26 -6.13
C MET A 107 -2.95 14.35 -7.32
N GLN A 108 -3.36 13.11 -7.07
CA GLN A 108 -3.82 12.19 -8.11
C GLN A 108 -5.01 12.77 -8.89
N THR A 109 -5.96 13.39 -8.19
CA THR A 109 -7.13 14.05 -8.77
C THR A 109 -6.72 15.17 -9.73
N LYS A 110 -5.75 16.01 -9.35
CA LYS A 110 -5.25 17.08 -10.22
C LYS A 110 -4.63 16.52 -11.50
N LEU A 111 -3.81 15.48 -11.40
CA LEU A 111 -3.19 14.86 -12.56
C LEU A 111 -4.21 14.22 -13.49
N LEU A 112 -5.17 13.45 -12.95
CA LEU A 112 -6.25 12.85 -13.72
C LEU A 112 -7.11 13.92 -14.41
N LYS A 113 -7.49 14.98 -13.68
CA LYS A 113 -8.27 16.08 -14.25
C LYS A 113 -7.54 16.80 -15.38
N ALA A 114 -6.23 17.01 -15.25
CA ALA A 114 -5.40 17.58 -16.32
C ALA A 114 -5.35 16.68 -17.55
N LEU A 115 -5.10 15.37 -17.35
CA LEU A 115 -5.11 14.38 -18.42
C LEU A 115 -6.45 14.37 -19.17
N LEU A 116 -7.58 14.35 -18.46
CA LEU A 116 -8.90 14.36 -19.07
C LEU A 116 -9.19 15.67 -19.82
N ASN A 117 -8.78 16.82 -19.27
CA ASN A 117 -8.96 18.13 -19.91
C ASN A 117 -8.16 18.26 -21.22
N ASP A 118 -6.93 17.78 -21.24
CA ASP A 118 -6.09 17.78 -22.47
C ASP A 118 -6.66 16.85 -23.55
N ASN A 119 -7.59 15.97 -23.18
CA ASN A 119 -8.29 15.04 -24.07
C ASN A 119 -9.80 15.35 -24.15
N ALA A 120 -10.25 16.55 -23.75
CA ALA A 120 -11.69 16.82 -23.60
C ALA A 120 -12.47 16.71 -24.92
N GLU A 121 -11.84 17.03 -26.07
CA GLU A 121 -12.51 16.98 -27.38
C GLU A 121 -12.91 15.57 -27.82
N GLN A 122 -12.12 14.55 -27.46
CA GLN A 122 -12.49 13.15 -27.73
C GLN A 122 -13.41 12.55 -26.64
N LEU A 123 -13.46 13.17 -25.46
CA LEU A 123 -14.17 12.61 -24.30
C LEU A 123 -15.56 13.21 -24.12
N LEU A 124 -15.71 14.51 -24.40
CA LEU A 124 -16.91 15.29 -24.11
C LEU A 124 -17.53 15.83 -25.39
N GLU A 125 -18.85 15.81 -25.44
CA GLU A 125 -19.61 16.38 -26.54
C GLU A 125 -19.54 17.91 -26.52
N LYS A 126 -19.54 18.53 -27.70
CA LYS A 126 -19.58 20.00 -27.81
C LYS A 126 -21.03 20.47 -27.62
N ILE A 127 -21.21 21.51 -26.81
CA ILE A 127 -22.51 22.16 -26.63
C ILE A 127 -22.48 23.46 -27.41
N LEU A 128 -23.36 23.64 -28.40
CA LEU A 128 -23.41 24.83 -29.25
C LEU A 128 -22.03 25.20 -29.85
N MET A 129 -21.31 24.20 -30.36
CA MET A 129 -19.93 24.32 -30.88
C MET A 129 -18.85 24.67 -29.84
N LEU A 130 -19.20 24.86 -28.57
CA LEU A 130 -18.25 25.13 -27.49
C LEU A 130 -17.78 23.83 -26.84
N GLN A 131 -16.47 23.69 -26.70
CA GLN A 131 -15.85 22.56 -26.01
C GLN A 131 -16.00 22.70 -24.50
N GLY A 132 -16.63 21.70 -23.87
CA GLY A 132 -16.68 21.57 -22.41
C GLY A 132 -15.39 20.95 -21.85
N TYR A 133 -15.22 21.07 -20.53
CA TYR A 133 -14.09 20.52 -19.78
C TYR A 133 -14.56 19.91 -18.46
N PHE A 134 -13.67 19.22 -17.75
CA PHE A 134 -13.98 18.51 -16.52
C PHE A 134 -14.00 19.42 -15.27
N GLY A 135 -13.83 20.73 -15.47
CA GLY A 135 -13.84 21.77 -14.44
C GLY A 135 -15.07 21.72 -13.53
N GLY A 136 -16.26 21.70 -14.14
CA GLY A 136 -17.56 21.75 -13.46
C GLY A 136 -18.12 20.40 -13.00
N ARG A 137 -17.42 19.28 -13.24
CA ARG A 137 -17.83 17.95 -12.77
C ARG A 137 -17.56 17.81 -11.27
N CYS A 138 -18.18 16.83 -10.62
CA CYS A 138 -17.90 16.51 -9.23
C CYS A 138 -16.55 15.79 -9.10
N TRP A 139 -15.77 16.17 -8.09
CA TRP A 139 -14.46 15.59 -7.76
C TRP A 139 -14.41 15.40 -6.25
N ASP A 140 -14.65 14.18 -5.80
CA ASP A 140 -14.65 13.81 -4.39
C ASP A 140 -13.45 12.89 -4.08
N THR A 141 -12.88 13.01 -2.89
CA THR A 141 -11.73 12.22 -2.43
C THR A 141 -12.03 11.53 -1.11
N LEU A 142 -11.64 10.27 -0.98
CA LEU A 142 -11.78 9.47 0.22
C LEU A 142 -10.46 8.80 0.60
N CYS A 143 -10.25 8.61 1.90
CA CYS A 143 -9.25 7.72 2.47
C CYS A 143 -9.95 6.50 3.04
N ALA A 144 -9.69 5.33 2.47
CA ALA A 144 -10.13 4.05 3.01
C ALA A 144 -9.07 3.51 3.99
N ALA A 145 -9.36 3.60 5.29
CA ALA A 145 -8.51 3.04 6.33
C ALA A 145 -8.86 1.57 6.58
N SER A 146 -7.88 0.75 6.99
CA SER A 146 -8.12 -0.63 7.40
C SER A 146 -9.20 -0.73 8.50
N ASN A 147 -9.97 -1.83 8.50
CA ASN A 147 -11.11 -1.99 9.42
C ASN A 147 -10.71 -1.99 10.90
N ASP A 148 -9.44 -2.36 11.20
CA ASP A 148 -8.84 -2.32 12.54
C ASP A 148 -8.38 -0.93 12.99
N ALA A 149 -8.45 0.08 12.11
CA ALA A 149 -8.08 1.44 12.45
C ALA A 149 -9.07 2.04 13.47
N ILE A 150 -8.54 2.88 14.36
CA ILE A 150 -9.33 3.77 15.22
C ILE A 150 -9.14 5.18 14.70
N ILE A 151 -10.19 5.81 14.22
CA ILE A 151 -10.14 7.19 13.73
C ILE A 151 -10.58 8.09 14.89
N ASP A 152 -9.63 8.77 15.52
CA ASP A 152 -9.92 9.79 16.54
C ASP A 152 -10.51 11.02 15.84
N ARG A 153 -11.80 11.29 16.08
CA ARG A 153 -12.54 12.37 15.43
C ARG A 153 -12.61 13.66 16.25
N ASP A 154 -12.04 13.71 17.46
CA ASP A 154 -12.24 14.83 18.39
C ASP A 154 -11.68 16.16 17.85
N ASN A 155 -10.57 16.10 17.12
CA ASN A 155 -9.84 17.27 16.64
C ASN A 155 -9.81 17.40 15.11
N ILE A 156 -10.42 16.47 14.38
CA ILE A 156 -10.40 16.49 12.92
C ILE A 156 -11.30 17.63 12.39
N PRO A 157 -10.81 18.47 11.48
CA PRO A 157 -11.66 19.46 10.81
C PRO A 157 -12.90 18.82 10.15
N SER A 158 -14.05 19.49 10.25
CA SER A 158 -15.35 18.98 9.75
C SER A 158 -15.36 18.64 8.26
N LYS A 159 -14.50 19.29 7.46
CA LYS A 159 -14.34 19.00 6.03
C LYS A 159 -13.55 17.72 5.75
N ILE A 160 -12.61 17.36 6.63
CA ILE A 160 -11.72 16.20 6.47
C ILE A 160 -12.33 14.94 7.08
N SER A 161 -12.96 15.06 8.24
CA SER A 161 -13.58 13.94 8.96
C SER A 161 -14.43 13.02 8.05
N PRO A 162 -15.39 13.50 7.24
CA PRO A 162 -16.21 12.63 6.38
C PRO A 162 -15.47 12.00 5.20
N MET A 163 -14.21 12.36 4.96
CA MET A 163 -13.38 11.77 3.92
C MET A 163 -12.62 10.53 4.41
N ILE A 164 -12.52 10.30 5.72
CA ILE A 164 -11.78 9.17 6.30
C ILE A 164 -12.78 8.11 6.75
N ILE A 165 -12.77 6.97 6.08
CA ILE A 165 -13.78 5.92 6.20
C ILE A 165 -13.07 4.58 6.34
N LYS A 166 -13.62 3.67 7.15
CA LYS A 166 -13.07 2.31 7.19
C LYS A 166 -13.48 1.53 5.93
N SER A 167 -12.64 0.60 5.47
CA SER A 167 -12.89 -0.08 4.20
C SER A 167 -14.26 -0.75 4.13
N GLU A 168 -14.80 -1.30 5.22
CA GLU A 168 -16.13 -1.91 5.24
C GLU A 168 -17.30 -0.95 4.98
N GLN A 169 -17.08 0.36 5.16
CA GLN A 169 -18.09 1.40 4.95
C GLN A 169 -17.90 2.16 3.63
N ILE A 170 -16.87 1.84 2.84
CA ILE A 170 -16.49 2.64 1.68
C ILE A 170 -17.58 2.66 0.60
N ALA A 171 -18.22 1.52 0.35
CA ALA A 171 -19.26 1.39 -0.68
C ALA A 171 -20.47 2.26 -0.35
N ASN A 172 -20.96 2.19 0.90
CA ASN A 172 -22.06 3.03 1.38
C ASN A 172 -21.70 4.52 1.27
N ARG A 173 -20.47 4.90 1.64
CA ARG A 173 -20.04 6.30 1.51
C ARG A 173 -20.04 6.78 0.06
N VAL A 174 -19.55 5.95 -0.86
CA VAL A 174 -19.58 6.26 -2.31
C VAL A 174 -21.02 6.43 -2.78
N GLU A 175 -21.92 5.55 -2.38
CA GLU A 175 -23.35 5.65 -2.72
C GLU A 175 -23.98 6.95 -2.19
N GLU A 176 -23.72 7.33 -0.94
CA GLU A 176 -24.16 8.60 -0.37
C GLU A 176 -23.64 9.81 -1.16
N ILE A 177 -22.37 9.79 -1.56
CA ILE A 177 -21.78 10.84 -2.39
C ILE A 177 -22.52 10.92 -3.72
N ILE A 178 -22.68 9.79 -4.42
CA ILE A 178 -23.37 9.74 -5.71
C ILE A 178 -24.81 10.26 -5.57
N ALA A 179 -25.55 9.81 -4.56
CA ALA A 179 -26.92 10.26 -4.30
C ALA A 179 -26.97 11.78 -4.03
N SER A 180 -26.10 12.28 -3.15
CA SER A 180 -26.08 13.71 -2.79
C SER A 180 -25.70 14.63 -3.96
N ARG A 181 -24.80 14.18 -4.84
CA ARG A 181 -24.34 14.94 -6.03
C ARG A 181 -25.31 14.86 -7.20
N SER A 182 -26.13 13.81 -7.25
CA SER A 182 -27.13 13.59 -8.31
C SER A 182 -28.46 14.31 -8.04
N SER A 183 -28.60 15.00 -6.90
CA SER A 183 -29.75 15.84 -6.61
C SER A 183 -29.99 16.90 -7.70
N ILE A 184 -31.25 17.06 -8.11
CA ILE A 184 -31.70 18.01 -9.15
C ILE A 184 -31.30 19.46 -8.81
N LEU A 185 -31.13 19.78 -7.53
CA LEU A 185 -30.72 21.10 -7.06
C LEU A 185 -29.23 21.43 -7.30
N LYS A 186 -28.42 20.47 -7.79
CA LYS A 186 -26.99 20.67 -8.06
C LYS A 186 -26.75 20.92 -9.55
N PRO A 187 -26.16 22.08 -9.92
CA PRO A 187 -26.00 22.48 -11.32
C PRO A 187 -24.81 21.79 -12.04
N ASN A 188 -24.11 20.85 -11.38
CA ASN A 188 -22.97 20.17 -11.99
C ASN A 188 -23.40 19.44 -13.29
N PRO A 189 -22.67 19.57 -14.40
CA PRO A 189 -23.02 18.90 -15.65
C PRO A 189 -23.08 17.38 -15.50
N THR A 190 -24.03 16.74 -16.19
CA THR A 190 -24.20 15.28 -16.25
C THR A 190 -23.50 14.72 -17.49
N PHE A 191 -22.79 13.59 -17.38
CA PHE A 191 -22.21 12.92 -18.53
C PHE A 191 -23.31 12.22 -19.34
N SER A 192 -23.27 12.33 -20.67
CA SER A 192 -24.07 11.44 -21.52
C SER A 192 -23.57 9.99 -21.37
N ASP A 193 -24.39 9.01 -21.75
CA ASP A 193 -23.94 7.61 -21.71
C ASP A 193 -22.78 7.39 -22.70
N ASN A 194 -22.73 8.15 -23.81
CA ASN A 194 -21.62 8.14 -24.77
C ASN A 194 -20.35 8.75 -24.17
N GLU A 195 -20.44 9.89 -23.47
CA GLU A 195 -19.30 10.47 -22.75
C GLU A 195 -18.74 9.51 -21.70
N LEU A 196 -19.60 8.78 -20.98
CA LEU A 196 -19.16 7.74 -20.04
C LEU A 196 -18.44 6.58 -20.74
N GLN A 197 -18.89 6.15 -21.92
CA GLN A 197 -18.18 5.13 -22.70
C GLN A 197 -16.83 5.65 -23.25
N ASN A 198 -16.76 6.91 -23.68
CA ASN A 198 -15.51 7.52 -24.12
C ASN A 198 -14.49 7.59 -22.97
N ILE A 199 -14.91 8.05 -21.79
CA ILE A 199 -14.08 8.05 -20.58
C ILE A 199 -13.67 6.62 -20.23
N LYS A 200 -14.57 5.65 -20.37
CA LYS A 200 -14.28 4.25 -20.09
C LYS A 200 -13.13 3.72 -20.92
N ASN A 201 -13.27 3.82 -22.23
CA ASN A 201 -12.28 3.29 -23.16
C ASN A 201 -10.96 4.04 -23.04
N PHE A 202 -11.02 5.37 -22.93
CA PHE A 202 -9.82 6.19 -22.75
C PHE A 202 -9.03 5.83 -21.49
N LEU A 203 -9.67 5.61 -20.34
CA LEU A 203 -8.96 5.27 -19.11
C LEU A 203 -8.37 3.85 -19.14
N ILE A 204 -8.99 2.92 -19.86
CA ILE A 204 -8.40 1.60 -20.12
C ILE A 204 -7.13 1.74 -20.96
N GLU A 205 -7.17 2.53 -22.04
CA GLU A 205 -6.04 2.75 -22.94
C GLU A 205 -4.91 3.57 -22.29
N ALA A 206 -5.27 4.57 -21.49
CA ALA A 206 -4.32 5.39 -20.74
C ALA A 206 -3.62 4.61 -19.61
N HIS A 207 -4.21 3.48 -19.17
CA HIS A 207 -3.63 2.67 -18.11
C HIS A 207 -2.24 2.16 -18.49
N LYS A 208 -1.25 2.52 -17.69
CA LYS A 208 0.08 1.93 -17.78
C LYS A 208 0.12 0.71 -16.87
N ASN A 209 0.31 -0.48 -17.44
CA ASN A 209 0.63 -1.65 -16.63
C ASN A 209 1.78 -1.28 -15.68
N PRO A 210 1.73 -1.71 -14.40
CA PRO A 210 2.88 -1.59 -13.53
C PRO A 210 4.08 -2.12 -14.32
N LEU A 211 5.14 -1.33 -14.39
CA LEU A 211 6.41 -1.88 -14.86
C LEU A 211 6.66 -3.08 -13.95
N ILE A 212 6.53 -4.30 -14.48
CA ILE A 212 7.35 -5.40 -13.99
C ILE A 212 8.73 -4.76 -14.01
N GLU A 213 9.34 -4.59 -12.84
CA GLU A 213 10.69 -4.06 -12.76
C GLU A 213 11.59 -5.02 -13.55
N ASP A 214 11.71 -4.80 -14.86
CA ASP A 214 13.01 -4.83 -15.48
C ASP A 214 13.85 -3.88 -14.63
N LYS A 215 14.72 -4.49 -13.83
CA LYS A 215 15.71 -3.85 -12.97
C LYS A 215 16.66 -2.98 -13.81
N LYS A 216 16.17 -1.91 -14.43
CA LYS A 216 16.95 -0.97 -15.25
C LYS A 216 16.32 0.42 -15.23
N PHE A 217 16.12 0.97 -14.04
CA PHE A 217 16.24 2.42 -13.83
C PHE A 217 17.02 2.65 -12.53
N THR A 218 18.34 2.49 -12.64
CA THR A 218 19.29 3.04 -11.68
C THR A 218 19.38 4.54 -11.93
N ASN A 219 18.69 5.33 -11.10
CA ASN A 219 19.07 6.74 -10.97
C ASN A 219 20.43 6.79 -10.26
N LYS A 220 21.47 6.96 -11.07
CA LYS A 220 22.78 7.44 -10.68
C LYS A 220 22.63 8.80 -9.98
N PHE A 221 22.73 8.81 -8.66
CA PHE A 221 23.51 9.85 -7.99
C PHE A 221 24.90 9.29 -7.78
N ASN A 222 25.87 9.91 -8.45
CA ASN A 222 27.28 9.58 -8.38
C ASN A 222 27.78 9.61 -6.93
N LYS A 223 28.35 8.50 -6.48
CA LYS A 223 29.72 8.53 -5.94
C LYS A 223 30.58 7.47 -6.67
N PRO A 224 31.82 7.81 -7.06
CA PRO A 224 32.77 6.90 -7.71
C PRO A 224 33.35 5.95 -6.66
N ASP A 225 33.97 4.80 -6.90
CA ASP A 225 34.44 3.98 -8.03
C ASP A 225 34.94 2.70 -7.29
N ASN A 226 35.15 1.49 -7.81
CA ASN A 226 35.00 0.81 -9.08
C ASN A 226 35.12 -0.70 -8.75
N ILE A 227 34.20 -1.50 -9.31
CA ILE A 227 34.44 -2.72 -10.13
C ILE A 227 35.46 -3.75 -9.57
N THR A 228 35.13 -5.04 -9.40
CA THR A 228 35.18 -6.01 -10.50
C THR A 228 34.34 -7.27 -10.27
N HIS A 229 33.69 -7.71 -11.36
CA HIS A 229 33.04 -9.00 -11.65
C HIS A 229 33.96 -10.21 -11.32
N GLN A 230 33.58 -11.49 -11.19
CA GLN A 230 32.53 -12.40 -11.68
C GLN A 230 32.35 -13.46 -10.53
N THR A 231 31.36 -14.35 -10.40
CA THR A 231 30.78 -15.35 -11.30
C THR A 231 29.56 -15.96 -10.59
N GLU A 232 28.67 -16.56 -11.37
CA GLU A 232 27.55 -17.39 -10.94
C GLU A 232 27.94 -18.44 -9.89
N THR A 233 27.17 -18.58 -8.79
CA THR A 233 26.81 -19.89 -8.20
C THR A 233 25.81 -19.78 -7.03
N LYS A 234 24.73 -20.55 -7.15
CA LYS A 234 23.95 -21.31 -6.14
C LYS A 234 23.77 -20.73 -4.72
N ILE A 235 22.49 -20.54 -4.39
CA ILE A 235 21.83 -20.47 -3.06
C ILE A 235 22.75 -20.75 -1.87
N ASN A 236 22.97 -19.73 -1.03
CA ASN A 236 23.35 -19.89 0.38
C ASN A 236 22.70 -18.76 1.20
N ILE A 237 21.56 -19.05 1.83
CA ILE A 237 20.88 -18.15 2.75
C ILE A 237 21.72 -18.11 4.03
N SER A 238 22.41 -17.00 4.27
CA SER A 238 23.15 -16.79 5.51
C SER A 238 22.16 -16.52 6.66
N ASN A 239 22.21 -17.34 7.72
CA ASN A 239 21.25 -17.31 8.83
C ASN A 239 21.54 -16.14 9.80
N PRO A 240 20.59 -15.22 10.06
CA PRO A 240 20.83 -14.03 10.88
C PRO A 240 21.04 -14.29 12.39
N TRP A 241 20.81 -15.50 12.91
CA TRP A 241 21.16 -15.84 14.30
C TRP A 241 22.63 -16.19 14.47
N PHE A 242 23.23 -16.86 13.47
CA PHE A 242 24.63 -17.31 13.51
C PHE A 242 25.60 -16.29 12.88
N ILE A 243 25.10 -15.10 12.55
CA ILE A 243 25.90 -13.97 12.11
C ILE A 243 25.88 -12.93 13.23
N CYS A 244 27.06 -12.52 13.65
CA CYS A 244 27.23 -11.47 14.63
C CYS A 244 26.68 -10.15 14.08
N LYS A 245 25.73 -9.52 14.75
CA LYS A 245 25.17 -8.25 14.26
C LYS A 245 26.07 -7.03 14.54
N GLU A 246 27.11 -7.18 15.36
CA GLU A 246 28.03 -6.10 15.69
C GLU A 246 29.18 -6.01 14.68
N CYS A 247 29.72 -7.16 14.26
CA CYS A 247 30.88 -7.22 13.36
C CYS A 247 30.64 -8.02 12.07
N SER A 248 29.42 -8.51 11.84
CA SER A 248 29.03 -9.31 10.68
C SER A 248 29.79 -10.64 10.51
N SER A 249 30.54 -11.06 11.53
CA SER A 249 31.25 -12.33 11.53
C SER A 249 30.30 -13.54 11.55
N ASN A 250 30.64 -14.56 10.78
CA ASN A 250 30.01 -15.89 10.82
C ASN A 250 30.66 -16.84 11.86
N ASN A 251 31.75 -16.41 12.49
CA ASN A 251 32.46 -17.17 13.53
C ASN A 251 31.72 -17.05 14.86
N THR A 252 30.56 -17.72 14.91
CA THR A 252 29.71 -17.71 16.08
C THR A 252 29.37 -19.12 16.54
N SER A 253 29.17 -19.30 17.84
CA SER A 253 28.76 -20.58 18.41
C SER A 253 27.49 -20.43 19.24
N PRO A 254 26.51 -21.35 19.08
CA PRO A 254 25.35 -21.40 19.95
C PRO A 254 25.75 -21.85 21.36
N LYS A 255 25.13 -21.23 22.37
CA LYS A 255 25.27 -21.55 23.79
C LYS A 255 23.90 -21.49 24.47
N TYR A 256 23.82 -22.00 25.70
CA TYR A 256 22.66 -21.89 26.57
C TYR A 256 23.08 -21.34 27.94
N GLY A 257 22.14 -20.72 28.66
CA GLY A 257 22.37 -20.20 30.00
C GLY A 257 21.07 -19.83 30.70
N LYS A 258 21.16 -19.08 31.81
CA LYS A 258 20.01 -18.70 32.67
C LYS A 258 18.82 -18.08 31.92
N PHE A 259 19.06 -17.39 30.80
CA PHE A 259 18.05 -16.69 30.01
C PHE A 259 17.71 -17.37 28.68
N GLY A 260 18.07 -18.65 28.52
CA GLY A 260 17.80 -19.44 27.32
C GLY A 260 18.98 -19.52 26.35
N TYR A 261 18.67 -19.82 25.07
CA TYR A 261 19.65 -20.00 24.01
C TYR A 261 20.14 -18.66 23.44
N TYR A 262 21.44 -18.58 23.18
CA TYR A 262 22.10 -17.40 22.62
C TYR A 262 23.28 -17.80 21.73
N VAL A 263 23.79 -16.85 20.97
CA VAL A 263 24.96 -17.00 20.11
C VAL A 263 26.10 -16.15 20.66
N THR A 264 27.29 -16.73 20.76
CA THR A 264 28.54 -16.02 21.10
C THR A 264 29.36 -15.82 19.83
N CYS A 265 29.72 -14.59 19.50
CA CYS A 265 30.71 -14.33 18.45
C CYS A 265 32.12 -14.51 19.00
N LYS A 266 32.95 -15.32 18.34
CA LYS A 266 34.34 -15.55 18.73
C LYS A 266 35.27 -14.40 18.34
N ASP A 267 34.87 -13.56 17.38
CA ASP A 267 35.72 -12.47 16.89
C ASP A 267 35.57 -11.18 17.71
N CYS A 268 34.36 -10.90 18.24
CA CYS A 268 34.11 -9.71 19.05
C CYS A 268 33.65 -10.01 20.48
N ASN A 269 33.56 -11.29 20.86
CA ASN A 269 33.16 -11.76 22.19
C ASN A 269 31.78 -11.26 22.67
N LYS A 270 30.91 -10.80 21.76
CA LYS A 270 29.55 -10.38 22.09
C LYS A 270 28.58 -11.55 22.02
N ASN A 271 27.62 -11.54 22.94
CA ASN A 271 26.53 -12.51 23.03
C ASN A 271 25.23 -11.91 22.50
N LYS A 272 24.41 -12.73 21.83
CA LYS A 272 23.10 -12.31 21.33
C LYS A 272 22.05 -13.39 21.53
N SER A 273 20.92 -13.03 22.12
CA SER A 273 19.78 -13.95 22.31
C SER A 273 19.28 -14.50 20.99
N MET A 274 18.99 -15.80 20.95
CA MET A 274 18.25 -16.43 19.85
C MET A 274 16.73 -16.23 19.98
N ASN A 275 16.26 -15.79 21.15
CA ASN A 275 14.86 -15.46 21.35
C ASN A 275 14.55 -14.13 20.63
N VAL A 276 14.04 -14.24 19.41
CA VAL A 276 13.69 -13.11 18.54
C VAL A 276 12.20 -13.07 18.30
N ALA A 277 11.66 -11.87 18.08
CA ALA A 277 10.26 -11.69 17.75
C ALA A 277 9.85 -12.57 16.55
N CYS A 278 8.65 -13.17 16.64
CA CYS A 278 8.09 -14.03 15.60
C CYS A 278 8.03 -13.28 14.27
N ILE A 279 8.60 -13.85 13.21
CA ILE A 279 8.64 -13.22 11.88
C ILE A 279 7.24 -13.11 11.23
N LYS A 280 6.28 -13.95 11.65
CA LYS A 280 4.90 -13.94 11.14
C LYS A 280 4.01 -12.90 11.82
N CYS A 281 4.04 -12.82 13.16
CA CYS A 281 3.10 -11.99 13.93
C CYS A 281 3.77 -10.86 14.75
N GLY A 282 5.10 -10.85 14.83
CA GLY A 282 5.86 -9.86 15.59
C GLY A 282 5.83 -10.01 17.12
N ASN A 283 5.17 -11.05 17.64
CA ASN A 283 5.13 -11.31 19.09
C ASN A 283 6.54 -11.59 19.61
N ARG A 284 6.89 -10.97 20.75
CA ARG A 284 8.18 -11.16 21.44
C ARG A 284 8.16 -12.34 22.42
N LYS A 285 6.97 -12.86 22.74
CA LYS A 285 6.80 -14.10 23.51
C LYS A 285 6.99 -15.29 22.58
N THR A 286 8.24 -15.56 22.26
CA THR A 286 8.69 -16.68 21.45
C THR A 286 9.49 -17.63 22.32
N HIS A 287 9.41 -18.94 22.01
CA HIS A 287 10.15 -19.97 22.72
C HIS A 287 11.17 -20.61 21.79
N VAL A 288 12.40 -20.79 22.27
CA VAL A 288 13.48 -21.44 21.52
C VAL A 288 13.70 -22.82 22.12
N SER A 289 13.54 -23.87 21.31
CA SER A 289 13.89 -25.25 21.66
C SER A 289 15.06 -25.74 20.80
N LYS A 290 15.73 -26.80 21.25
CA LYS A 290 16.82 -27.45 20.53
C LYS A 290 16.58 -28.95 20.48
N ASP A 291 16.73 -29.54 19.30
CA ASP A 291 16.87 -30.98 19.10
C ASP A 291 18.11 -31.26 18.25
N LYS A 292 19.07 -32.01 18.80
CA LYS A 292 20.39 -32.26 18.19
C LYS A 292 21.06 -30.96 17.69
N ASN A 293 21.13 -30.76 16.38
CA ASN A 293 21.72 -29.59 15.75
C ASN A 293 20.67 -28.58 15.28
N THR A 294 19.38 -28.86 15.46
CA THR A 294 18.28 -28.02 15.02
C THR A 294 17.76 -27.17 16.17
N TYR A 295 17.68 -25.86 15.94
CA TYR A 295 17.08 -24.88 16.84
C TYR A 295 15.74 -24.45 16.25
N THR A 296 14.68 -24.53 17.04
CA THR A 296 13.33 -24.16 16.63
C THR A 296 12.85 -22.97 17.44
N VAL A 297 12.37 -21.92 16.77
CA VAL A 297 11.62 -20.83 17.40
C VAL A 297 10.15 -20.98 17.12
N SER A 298 9.37 -21.16 18.19
CA SER A 298 7.91 -21.28 18.13
C SER A 298 7.23 -20.06 18.73
N CYS A 299 6.07 -19.72 18.17
CA CYS A 299 5.21 -18.66 18.63
C CYS A 299 3.80 -19.18 18.89
N GLU A 300 3.11 -18.58 19.87
CA GLU A 300 1.70 -18.87 20.19
C GLU A 300 0.74 -18.70 18.99
N CYS A 301 1.10 -17.95 17.95
CA CYS A 301 0.31 -17.84 16.72
C CYS A 301 0.40 -19.08 15.79
N GLY A 302 1.04 -20.15 16.25
CA GLY A 302 1.26 -21.40 15.50
C GLY A 302 2.42 -21.37 14.52
N HIS A 303 3.14 -20.25 14.37
CA HIS A 303 4.31 -20.18 13.52
C HIS A 303 5.54 -20.78 14.19
N LYS A 304 6.29 -21.58 13.42
CA LYS A 304 7.56 -22.19 13.83
C LYS A 304 8.60 -22.00 12.73
N VAL A 305 9.84 -21.73 13.13
CA VAL A 305 10.98 -21.67 12.21
C VAL A 305 12.11 -22.52 12.78
N GLU A 306 12.68 -23.37 11.95
CA GLU A 306 13.75 -24.31 12.32
C GLU A 306 15.05 -23.92 11.63
N TYR A 307 16.16 -24.14 12.35
CA TYR A 307 17.48 -23.81 11.86
C TYR A 307 18.48 -24.86 12.30
N GLU A 308 19.09 -25.52 11.34
CA GLU A 308 20.15 -26.47 11.58
C GLU A 308 21.50 -25.74 11.72
N TYR A 309 22.19 -25.96 12.82
CA TYR A 309 23.54 -25.49 13.07
C TYR A 309 24.55 -26.57 12.68
N GLN A 310 25.33 -26.29 11.64
CA GLN A 310 26.47 -27.12 11.28
C GLN A 310 27.72 -26.52 11.92
N SER A 311 28.31 -27.23 12.88
CA SER A 311 29.58 -26.79 13.47
C SER A 311 30.66 -26.83 12.39
N LEU A 312 31.39 -25.72 12.23
CA LEU A 312 32.66 -25.70 11.52
C LEU A 312 33.76 -26.30 12.41
N GLU A 313 33.50 -27.46 13.01
CA GLU A 313 34.54 -28.24 13.67
C GLU A 313 35.12 -29.16 12.61
N LYS A 314 36.25 -28.75 12.02
CA LYS A 314 37.17 -29.71 11.42
C LYS A 314 37.54 -30.70 12.52
N LYS A 315 36.97 -31.91 12.45
CA LYS A 315 37.53 -33.05 13.17
C LYS A 315 38.99 -33.17 12.73
N ALA A 316 39.90 -32.97 13.68
CA ALA A 316 41.25 -33.50 13.58
C ALA A 316 41.17 -35.04 13.68
#